data_AF-A0A4U2E7J0-F1
#
_entry.id   AF-A0A4U2E7J0-F1
#
_cell.length_a   1.000
_cell.length_b   1.000
_cell.length_c   1.000
_cell.angle_alpha   90.00
_cell.angle_beta   90.00
_cell.angle_gamma   90.00
#
_symmetry.space_group_name_H-M   'P 1'
#
loop_
_entity.id
_entity.type
_entity.pdbx_description
1 polymer ?
#
loop_
_entity_poly.entity_id
_entity_poly.type
_entity_poly.pdbx_seq_one_letter_code
_entity_poly.pdbx_strand_id
1 'polypeptide(L)'
;ITEFLEQKLKLTVNREKSGATRVTERTYLSHRFGIDGTIHLSKAAQTQMKKRVRQITKRNRGRELQAVIAELTQYLRGWQHYFKLAIRKSSLQRLDEW
;
A
#
# COMPACT_ATOMS: atom_id res chain seq x y z
N ILE A 1 17.65 -22.28 -1.42
CA ILE A 1 16.46 -21.76 -2.13
C ILE A 1 16.85 -21.16 -3.48
N THR A 2 17.79 -20.20 -3.55
CA THR A 2 18.24 -19.59 -4.81
C THR A 2 18.68 -20.61 -5.87
N GLU A 3 19.47 -21.61 -5.47
CA GLU A 3 19.90 -22.69 -6.36
C GLU A 3 18.74 -23.51 -6.95
N PHE A 4 17.71 -23.80 -6.15
CA PHE A 4 16.52 -24.51 -6.65
C PHE A 4 15.75 -23.67 -7.69
N LEU A 5 15.54 -22.38 -7.41
CA LEU A 5 14.86 -21.47 -8.33
C LEU A 5 15.61 -21.33 -9.66
N GLU A 6 16.92 -21.14 -9.61
CA GLU A 6 17.75 -20.90 -10.80
C GLU A 6 18.06 -22.20 -11.56
N GLN A 7 18.34 -23.30 -10.87
CA GLN A 7 18.79 -24.54 -11.51
C GLN A 7 17.65 -25.46 -11.93
N LYS A 8 16.61 -25.61 -11.11
CA LYS A 8 15.48 -26.52 -11.40
C LYS A 8 14.35 -25.81 -12.13
N LEU A 9 13.95 -24.63 -11.64
CA LEU A 9 12.82 -23.88 -12.23
C LEU A 9 13.25 -22.91 -13.33
N LYS A 10 14.56 -22.68 -13.52
CA LYS A 10 15.12 -21.77 -14.53
C LYS A 10 14.59 -20.32 -14.39
N LEU A 11 14.37 -19.86 -13.16
CA LEU A 11 13.95 -18.50 -12.83
C LEU A 11 15.13 -17.68 -12.29
N THR A 12 15.29 -16.45 -12.76
CA THR A 12 16.33 -15.53 -12.28
C THR A 12 15.89 -14.80 -11.00
N VAL A 13 16.71 -14.85 -9.95
CA VAL A 13 16.42 -14.12 -8.70
C VAL A 13 16.89 -12.67 -8.79
N ASN A 14 15.97 -11.73 -8.56
CA ASN A 14 16.32 -10.30 -8.45
C ASN A 14 16.96 -10.03 -7.08
N ARG A 15 18.28 -9.87 -7.03
CA ARG A 15 19.04 -9.66 -5.78
C ARG A 15 18.93 -8.26 -5.19
N GLU A 16 18.50 -7.26 -5.96
CA GLU A 16 18.22 -5.91 -5.43
C GLU A 16 16.96 -5.93 -4.56
N LYS A 17 15.96 -6.71 -4.98
CA LYS A 17 14.67 -6.87 -4.27
C LYS A 17 14.72 -7.95 -3.20
N SER A 18 15.50 -9.01 -3.41
CA SER A 18 15.55 -10.19 -2.56
C SER A 18 16.71 -10.11 -1.57
N GLY A 19 16.43 -10.28 -0.28
CA GLY A 19 17.47 -10.33 0.73
C GLY A 19 16.95 -10.75 2.11
N ALA A 20 17.84 -11.29 2.94
CA ALA A 20 17.58 -11.58 4.33
C ALA A 20 17.96 -10.35 5.16
N THR A 21 16.96 -9.56 5.55
CA THR A 21 17.14 -8.35 6.38
C THR A 21 16.12 -8.34 7.52
N ARG A 22 16.21 -7.35 8.41
CA ARG A 22 15.23 -7.22 9.49
C ARG A 22 13.84 -6.95 8.92
N VAL A 23 12.84 -7.49 9.59
CA VAL A 23 11.43 -7.40 9.21
C VAL A 23 10.92 -5.96 9.11
N THR A 24 11.49 -5.06 9.91
CA THR A 24 11.17 -3.63 9.94
C THR A 24 11.71 -2.83 8.77
N GLU A 25 12.77 -3.33 8.11
CA GLU A 25 13.47 -2.66 7.01
C GLU A 25 12.84 -2.99 5.65
N ARG A 26 11.91 -3.94 5.61
CA ARG A 26 11.26 -4.39 4.39
C ARG A 26 9.76 -4.21 4.46
N THR A 27 9.18 -4.20 3.27
CA THR A 27 7.74 -4.18 3.07
C THR A 27 7.35 -5.37 2.23
N TYR A 28 6.21 -5.97 2.53
CA TYR A 28 5.68 -7.10 1.78
C TYR A 28 4.22 -6.83 1.44
N LEU A 29 3.88 -6.94 0.16
CA LEU A 29 2.53 -6.64 -0.36
C LEU A 29 1.98 -5.31 0.17
N SER A 30 2.80 -4.26 0.16
CA SER A 30 2.43 -2.92 0.66
C SER A 30 2.16 -2.80 2.18
N HIS A 31 2.49 -3.84 2.95
CA HIS A 31 2.49 -3.86 4.42
C HIS A 31 3.91 -3.74 4.96
N ARG A 32 4.05 -3.24 6.19
CA ARG A 32 5.29 -3.20 6.98
C ARG A 32 5.02 -3.90 8.30
N PHE A 33 6.02 -4.56 8.84
CA PHE A 33 5.89 -5.34 10.06
C PHE A 33 6.76 -4.76 11.17
N GLY A 34 6.19 -4.65 12.37
CA GLY A 34 6.88 -4.33 13.60
C GLY A 34 7.59 -5.57 14.17
N ILE A 35 8.56 -5.34 15.05
CA ILE A 35 9.28 -6.42 15.75
C ILE A 35 8.33 -7.19 16.68
N ASP A 36 7.32 -6.51 17.19
CA ASP A 36 6.23 -7.03 18.02
C ASP A 36 5.15 -7.78 17.22
N GLY A 37 5.38 -8.06 15.93
CA GLY A 37 4.43 -8.73 15.05
C GLY A 37 3.30 -7.83 14.56
N THR A 38 3.34 -6.54 14.88
CA THR A 38 2.28 -5.63 14.44
C THR A 38 2.37 -5.30 12.96
N ILE A 39 1.21 -5.16 12.32
CA ILE A 39 1.12 -4.83 10.91
C ILE A 39 0.84 -3.33 10.76
N HIS A 40 1.61 -2.69 9.89
CA HIS A 40 1.54 -1.29 9.57
C HIS A 40 1.41 -1.07 8.08
N LEU A 41 0.87 0.08 7.71
CA LEU A 41 0.83 0.53 6.34
C LEU A 41 2.24 0.93 5.88
N SER A 42 2.66 0.48 4.70
CA SER A 42 3.93 0.93 4.11
C SER A 42 3.86 2.40 3.68
N LYS A 43 5.01 3.09 3.68
CA LYS A 43 5.11 4.46 3.16
C LYS A 43 4.67 4.54 1.68
N ALA A 44 5.04 3.54 0.88
CA ALA A 44 4.66 3.47 -0.52
C ALA A 44 3.13 3.37 -0.70
N ALA A 45 2.44 2.55 0.10
CA ALA A 45 0.99 2.45 0.06
C ALA A 45 0.29 3.77 0.39
N GLN A 46 0.78 4.49 1.41
CA GLN A 46 0.28 5.83 1.77
C GLN A 46 0.46 6.81 0.61
N THR A 47 1.65 6.86 0.02
CA THR A 47 1.92 7.76 -1.12
C THR A 47 1.05 7.44 -2.32
N GLN A 48 0.85 6.16 -2.66
CA GLN A 48 -0.03 5.76 -3.76
C GLN A 48 -1.49 6.12 -3.49
N MET A 49 -1.95 5.93 -2.24
CA MET A 49 -3.31 6.32 -1.84
C MET A 49 -3.52 7.83 -1.98
N LYS A 50 -2.63 8.65 -1.42
CA LYS A 50 -2.66 10.11 -1.55
C LYS A 50 -2.61 10.57 -3.01
N LYS A 51 -1.79 9.91 -3.84
CA LYS A 51 -1.73 10.18 -5.28
C LYS A 51 -3.07 9.88 -5.95
N ARG A 52 -3.69 8.75 -5.65
CA ARG A 52 -4.98 8.37 -6.24
C ARG A 52 -6.10 9.28 -5.80
N VAL A 53 -6.16 9.66 -4.51
CA VAL A 53 -7.13 10.64 -3.99
C VAL A 53 -6.99 11.96 -4.73
N ARG A 54 -5.78 12.51 -4.86
CA ARG A 54 -5.53 13.75 -5.63
C ARG A 54 -5.95 13.66 -7.09
N GLN A 55 -5.79 12.49 -7.72
CA GLN A 55 -6.26 12.28 -9.09
C GLN A 55 -7.79 12.33 -9.16
N ILE A 56 -8.48 11.70 -8.21
CA ILE A 56 -9.94 11.68 -8.15
C ILE A 56 -10.48 13.09 -7.92
N THR A 57 -9.90 13.83 -6.96
CA THR A 57 -10.33 15.17 -6.54
C THR A 57 -9.73 16.31 -7.36
N LYS A 58 -9.09 16.01 -8.50
CA LYS A 58 -8.40 17.01 -9.33
C LYS A 58 -9.40 18.03 -9.90
N ARG A 59 -9.15 19.32 -9.65
CA ARG A 59 -10.03 20.46 -9.98
C ARG A 59 -10.41 20.57 -11.47
N ASN A 60 -9.59 20.08 -12.39
CA ASN A 60 -9.79 20.22 -13.83
C ASN A 60 -10.35 18.96 -14.53
N ARG A 61 -11.10 18.10 -13.82
CA ARG A 61 -11.74 16.91 -14.42
C ARG A 61 -13.07 17.16 -15.12
N GLY A 62 -13.72 18.30 -14.88
CA GLY A 62 -15.04 18.61 -15.46
C GLY A 62 -16.12 17.60 -15.08
N ARG A 63 -16.12 17.15 -13.80
CA ARG A 63 -17.10 16.19 -13.27
C ARG A 63 -17.92 16.84 -12.17
N GLU A 64 -19.21 16.49 -12.13
CA GLU A 64 -20.10 16.85 -11.02
C GLU A 64 -19.53 16.37 -9.68
N LEU A 65 -19.70 17.19 -8.64
CA LEU A 65 -19.18 16.89 -7.31
C LEU A 65 -19.68 15.53 -6.78
N GLN A 66 -20.94 15.20 -7.05
CA GLN A 66 -21.54 13.92 -6.65
C GLN A 66 -20.81 12.72 -7.27
N ALA A 67 -20.39 12.82 -8.54
CA ALA A 67 -19.64 11.77 -9.21
C ALA A 67 -18.24 11.61 -8.60
N VAL A 68 -17.59 12.71 -8.22
CA VAL A 68 -16.29 12.69 -7.53
C VAL A 68 -16.41 12.03 -6.16
N ILE A 69 -17.44 12.37 -5.38
CA ILE A 69 -17.71 11.77 -4.07
C ILE A 69 -17.95 10.26 -4.20
N ALA A 70 -18.77 9.84 -5.18
CA ALA A 70 -19.04 8.42 -5.41
C ALA A 70 -17.76 7.63 -5.77
N GLU A 71 -16.94 8.16 -6.69
CA GLU A 71 -15.67 7.53 -7.09
C GLU A 71 -14.70 7.44 -5.89
N LEU A 72 -14.57 8.53 -5.13
CA LEU A 72 -13.70 8.58 -3.96
C LEU A 72 -14.14 7.57 -2.89
N THR A 73 -15.45 7.51 -2.61
CA THR A 73 -16.02 6.60 -1.62
C THR A 73 -15.78 5.14 -1.99
N GLN A 74 -16.01 4.78 -3.26
CA GLN A 74 -15.76 3.42 -3.75
C GLN A 74 -14.28 3.04 -3.61
N TYR A 75 -13.38 3.94 -3.99
CA TYR A 75 -11.94 3.73 -3.86
C TYR A 75 -11.52 3.54 -2.40
N LEU A 76 -11.92 4.44 -1.51
CA LEU A 76 -11.54 4.42 -0.10
C LEU A 76 -12.06 3.18 0.62
N ARG A 77 -13.29 2.72 0.33
CA ARG A 77 -13.83 1.46 0.89
C ARG A 77 -12.98 0.26 0.50
N GLY A 78 -12.65 0.13 -0.79
CA GLY A 78 -11.81 -0.98 -1.26
C GLY A 78 -10.42 -0.96 -0.63
N TRP A 79 -9.82 0.24 -0.56
CA TRP A 79 -8.52 0.44 0.05
C TRP A 79 -8.53 0.11 1.55
N GLN A 80 -9.53 0.58 2.29
CA GLN A 80 -9.70 0.28 3.71
C GLN A 80 -9.92 -1.22 3.95
N HIS A 81 -10.71 -1.88 3.12
CA HIS A 81 -10.93 -3.32 3.24
C HIS A 81 -9.64 -4.12 3.03
N TYR A 82 -8.83 -3.76 2.02
CA TYR A 82 -7.55 -4.41 1.76
C TYR A 82 -6.56 -4.23 2.92
N PHE A 83 -6.44 -3.01 3.44
CA PHE A 83 -5.51 -2.68 4.52
C PHE A 83 -6.08 -2.83 5.93
N LYS A 84 -7.23 -3.49 6.10
CA LYS A 84 -7.93 -3.63 7.40
C LYS A 84 -7.05 -4.15 8.54
N LEU A 85 -6.05 -4.96 8.23
CA LEU A 85 -5.09 -5.52 9.21
C LEU A 85 -3.98 -4.52 9.62
N ALA A 86 -3.67 -3.56 8.75
CA ALA A 86 -2.66 -2.54 8.97
C ALA A 86 -3.21 -1.22 9.53
N ILE A 87 -4.51 -1.00 9.31
CA ILE A 87 -5.21 0.23 9.62
C ILE A 87 -5.53 0.28 11.11
N ARG A 88 -4.95 1.27 11.80
CA ARG A 88 -5.33 1.67 13.15
C ARG A 88 -6.02 3.02 13.11
N LYS A 89 -6.91 3.28 14.08
CA LYS A 89 -7.65 4.55 14.20
C LYS A 89 -6.74 5.78 14.05
N SER A 90 -5.58 5.79 14.74
CA SER A 90 -4.62 6.89 14.68
C SER A 90 -3.97 7.08 13.30
N SER A 91 -3.81 6.01 12.51
CA SER A 91 -3.26 6.11 11.16
C SER A 91 -4.30 6.62 10.16
N LEU A 92 -5.58 6.27 10.35
CA LEU A 92 -6.66 6.85 9.55
C LEU A 92 -6.86 8.33 9.86
N GLN A 93 -6.87 8.72 11.14
CA GLN A 93 -7.02 10.12 11.53
C GLN A 93 -5.99 11.01 10.85
N ARG A 94 -4.71 10.62 10.85
CA ARG A 94 -3.66 11.35 10.14
C ARG A 94 -3.82 11.37 8.62
N LEU A 95 -4.51 10.40 8.04
CA LEU A 95 -4.80 10.36 6.60
C LEU A 95 -6.02 11.23 6.26
N ASP A 96 -7.01 11.31 7.14
CA ASP A 96 -8.20 12.15 7.01
C ASP A 96 -7.89 13.64 7.29
N GLU A 97 -6.92 13.92 8.16
CA GLU A 97 -6.42 15.29 8.44
C GLU A 97 -5.63 15.90 7.26
N TRP A 98 -5.12 15.05 6.38
CA TRP A 98 -4.27 15.45 5.24
C TRP A 98 -5.09 15.82 4.00
#